data_AF-A0A813GDT4-F1
#
_entry.id   AF-A0A813GDT4-F1
#
_cell.length_a   1.000
_cell.length_b   1.000
_cell.length_c   1.000
_cell.angle_alpha   90.00
_cell.angle_beta   90.00
_cell.angle_gamma   90.00
#
_symmetry.space_group_name_H-M   'P 1'
#
loop_
_entity.id
_entity.type
_entity.pdbx_description
1 polymer ?
#
loop_
_entity_poly.entity_id
_entity_poly.type
_entity_poly.pdbx_seq_one_letter_code
_entity_poly.pdbx_strand_id
1 'polypeptide(L)'
;MATCSRSRGFHGCKRTSSLLLAAVALSAAWRTPVWPQFCALATSSRWTRTRNCQLHKLGRPAIVAPERAISGARQLPRIGQIFPIANVTNSSSPKLLAGWLSGTFANNSGLVGMDLCSVGGNRNSALLYTLAYLSNDKDASYVSQILPRQRDGRFRVRLFRNVPVEEDADPELFTISSQTDHQKLAWAMRSQLRPGSGDTRHCKSTVQLRLVGREAAEQALLAVEELYWRIRREITFRVFFEERSIPTDEARKDTAGMETKPQLVVSITST
;
A
#
# COMPACT_ATOMS: atom_id res chain seq x y z
N MET A 1 -27.39 -46.02 29.61
CA MET A 1 -28.47 -45.15 30.14
C MET A 1 -27.91 -44.44 31.37
N ALA A 2 -27.90 -43.13 31.57
CA ALA A 2 -28.70 -42.04 31.03
C ALA A 2 -27.86 -40.75 30.89
N THR A 3 -28.16 -39.93 29.88
CA THR A 3 -27.55 -38.64 29.59
C THR A 3 -28.35 -37.52 30.27
N CYS A 4 -27.66 -36.62 30.98
CA CYS A 4 -28.27 -35.47 31.63
C CYS A 4 -28.02 -34.21 30.77
N SER A 5 -29.01 -33.82 29.97
CA SER A 5 -29.03 -32.60 29.17
C SER A 5 -29.49 -31.42 30.03
N ARG A 6 -28.68 -30.37 30.13
CA ARG A 6 -29.01 -29.15 30.89
C ARG A 6 -29.26 -27.99 29.92
N SER A 7 -30.53 -27.78 29.58
CA SER A 7 -31.01 -26.59 28.88
C SER A 7 -31.05 -25.40 29.85
N ARG A 8 -30.50 -24.26 29.43
CA ARG A 8 -30.73 -22.96 30.09
C ARG A 8 -31.59 -22.12 29.17
N GLY A 9 -32.84 -21.93 29.56
CA GLY A 9 -33.75 -20.95 28.96
C GLY A 9 -33.33 -19.54 29.33
N PHE A 10 -33.25 -18.66 28.33
CA PHE A 10 -33.14 -17.22 28.53
C PHE A 10 -34.55 -16.63 28.54
N HIS A 11 -34.98 -16.17 29.72
CA HIS A 11 -36.19 -15.37 29.89
C HIS A 11 -36.00 -14.00 29.25
N GLY A 12 -36.95 -13.63 28.40
CA GLY A 12 -37.10 -12.27 27.90
C GLY A 12 -37.46 -11.30 29.02
N CYS A 13 -36.81 -10.14 29.02
CA CYS A 13 -37.26 -8.98 29.79
C CYS A 13 -37.62 -7.88 28.80
N LYS A 14 -38.92 -7.77 28.52
CA LYS A 14 -39.51 -6.62 27.85
C LYS A 14 -39.47 -5.44 28.84
N ARG A 15 -38.78 -4.35 28.50
CA ARG A 15 -39.00 -3.04 29.13
C ARG A 15 -39.56 -2.07 28.11
N THR A 16 -40.87 -1.96 28.17
CA THR A 16 -41.70 -0.90 27.61
C THR A 16 -41.37 0.45 28.25
N SER A 17 -41.22 1.46 27.40
CA SER A 17 -41.93 2.74 27.39
C SER A 17 -41.87 3.65 28.62
N SER A 18 -41.45 4.90 28.40
CA SER A 18 -42.07 6.19 28.84
C SER A 18 -41.09 7.33 28.51
N LEU A 19 -41.32 8.11 27.45
CA LEU A 19 -41.95 9.44 27.52
C LEU A 19 -41.28 10.39 28.52
N LEU A 20 -40.48 11.32 28.00
CA LEU A 20 -40.39 12.68 28.55
C LEU A 20 -40.08 13.66 27.41
N LEU A 21 -41.15 14.35 27.00
CA LEU A 21 -41.16 15.62 26.30
C LEU A 21 -40.57 16.72 27.21
N ALA A 22 -39.65 17.51 26.68
CA ALA A 22 -39.43 18.90 27.06
C ALA A 22 -39.03 19.64 25.76
N ALA A 23 -39.94 20.39 25.13
CA ALA A 23 -40.19 21.82 25.38
C ALA A 23 -38.90 22.64 25.23
N VAL A 24 -38.62 23.16 24.03
CA VAL A 24 -38.94 24.54 23.60
C VAL A 24 -38.25 25.60 24.47
N ALA A 25 -37.24 26.28 23.91
CA ALA A 25 -37.27 27.73 23.66
C ALA A 25 -35.85 28.35 23.57
N LEU A 26 -35.72 29.32 22.64
CA LEU A 26 -34.80 30.47 22.67
C LEU A 26 -33.30 30.13 22.48
N SER A 27 -32.67 30.47 21.36
CA SER A 27 -32.38 31.87 21.05
C SER A 27 -32.12 32.08 19.55
N ALA A 28 -32.91 32.97 18.98
CA ALA A 28 -32.61 33.69 17.75
C ALA A 28 -31.58 34.80 18.01
N ALA A 29 -31.07 35.39 16.92
CA ALA A 29 -29.97 36.36 16.82
C ALA A 29 -28.63 35.66 17.04
N TRP A 30 -27.56 35.89 16.27
CA TRP A 30 -27.06 37.18 15.82
C TRP A 30 -26.71 37.18 14.33
N ARG A 31 -27.06 38.31 13.71
CA ARG A 31 -26.69 38.72 12.37
C ARG A 31 -25.18 38.98 12.29
N THR A 32 -24.65 38.79 11.08
CA THR A 32 -23.33 39.20 10.58
C THR A 32 -23.08 40.70 10.77
N PRO A 33 -21.80 41.18 10.74
CA PRO A 33 -21.21 41.58 9.44
C PRO A 33 -19.69 41.37 9.30
N VAL A 34 -19.27 41.17 8.04
CA VAL A 34 -18.18 41.87 7.33
C VAL A 34 -16.96 42.32 8.15
N TRP A 35 -15.75 41.92 7.74
CA TRP A 35 -14.52 42.74 7.65
C TRP A 35 -13.32 41.92 7.08
N PRO A 36 -12.25 42.55 6.55
CA PRO A 36 -12.10 42.74 5.11
C PRO A 36 -10.84 42.09 4.53
N GLN A 37 -10.79 42.16 3.20
CA GLN A 37 -9.63 42.17 2.32
C GLN A 37 -8.26 42.38 3.01
N PHE A 38 -7.44 41.34 3.02
CA PHE A 38 -5.98 41.51 2.99
C PHE A 38 -5.52 41.51 1.54
N CYS A 39 -5.49 42.71 0.94
CA CYS A 39 -4.60 43.03 -0.16
C CYS A 39 -3.29 43.58 0.42
N ALA A 40 -2.19 42.83 0.30
CA ALA A 40 -0.84 43.36 0.19
C ALA A 40 0.01 42.26 -0.47
N LEU A 41 0.26 42.33 -1.78
CA LEU A 41 1.44 42.99 -2.34
C LEU A 41 2.75 42.50 -1.71
N ALA A 42 3.24 41.37 -2.20
CA ALA A 42 4.67 41.16 -2.36
C ALA A 42 4.95 40.90 -3.85
N THR A 43 5.30 42.00 -4.49
CA THR A 43 5.89 42.12 -5.80
C THR A 43 7.16 41.27 -5.94
N SER A 44 7.34 40.76 -7.16
CA SER A 44 8.62 40.55 -7.86
C SER A 44 9.68 39.63 -7.24
N SER A 45 9.86 38.46 -7.87
CA SER A 45 11.13 38.20 -8.55
C SER A 45 10.98 37.13 -9.64
N ARG A 46 10.80 37.63 -10.85
CA ARG A 46 11.14 37.05 -12.15
C ARG A 46 12.46 36.25 -12.06
N TRP A 47 12.38 34.93 -12.21
CA TRP A 47 13.50 34.09 -12.67
C TRP A 47 13.05 33.27 -13.89
N THR A 48 12.94 33.96 -15.02
CA THR A 48 13.10 33.35 -16.33
C THR A 48 14.59 33.02 -16.49
N ARG A 49 14.96 31.75 -16.29
CA ARG A 49 16.23 31.23 -16.81
C ARG A 49 15.93 30.09 -17.78
N THR A 50 15.48 30.49 -18.96
CA THR A 50 15.61 29.70 -20.19
C THR A 50 17.10 29.41 -20.40
N ARG A 51 17.56 28.23 -20.00
CA ARG A 51 18.76 27.64 -20.58
C ARG A 51 18.32 26.76 -21.74
N ASN A 52 18.40 27.36 -22.93
CA ASN A 52 18.77 26.65 -24.14
C ASN A 52 20.03 25.84 -23.84
N CYS A 53 19.89 24.53 -23.65
CA CYS A 53 20.96 23.59 -23.94
C CYS A 53 20.55 22.89 -25.23
N GLN A 54 20.93 23.52 -26.33
CA GLN A 54 20.98 22.89 -27.63
C GLN A 54 21.80 21.61 -27.56
N LEU A 55 21.29 20.60 -28.25
CA LEU A 55 21.97 19.45 -28.81
C LEU A 55 23.50 19.51 -28.71
N HIS A 56 24.06 18.50 -28.03
CA HIS A 56 25.21 17.82 -28.59
C HIS A 56 25.18 16.33 -28.23
N LYS A 57 25.18 15.54 -29.30
CA LYS A 57 25.81 14.23 -29.46
C LYS A 57 25.11 13.03 -28.80
N LEU A 58 24.52 12.23 -29.68
CA LEU A 58 24.35 10.78 -29.55
C LEU A 58 25.69 10.16 -29.11
N GLY A 59 25.86 9.98 -27.80
CA GLY A 59 26.90 9.18 -27.19
C GLY A 59 26.32 7.83 -26.80
N ARG A 60 26.95 6.76 -27.26
CA ARG A 60 26.73 5.37 -26.83
C ARG A 60 26.51 5.29 -25.31
N PRO A 61 25.68 4.37 -24.78
CA PRO A 61 25.61 4.14 -23.34
C PRO A 61 27.00 3.73 -22.85
N ALA A 62 27.71 4.68 -22.25
CA ALA A 62 28.93 4.40 -21.53
C ALA A 62 28.52 3.54 -20.33
N ILE A 63 29.02 2.32 -20.31
CA ILE A 63 29.16 1.51 -19.12
C ILE A 63 30.02 2.36 -18.17
N VAL A 64 29.37 3.06 -17.25
CA VAL A 64 30.04 3.88 -16.25
C VAL A 64 30.79 2.91 -15.34
N ALA A 65 32.10 2.84 -15.53
CA ALA A 65 33.01 2.22 -14.60
C ALA A 65 32.92 2.94 -13.24
N PRO A 66 32.94 2.22 -12.11
CA PRO A 66 32.72 2.79 -10.79
C PRO A 66 33.83 3.80 -10.43
N GLU A 67 33.37 4.99 -10.07
CA GLU A 67 34.18 6.10 -9.59
C GLU A 67 34.87 5.77 -8.24
N ARG A 68 36.06 6.34 -8.09
CA ARG A 68 37.10 5.96 -7.12
C ARG A 68 36.68 6.05 -5.65
N ALA A 69 37.22 5.11 -4.90
CA ALA A 69 37.04 4.88 -3.49
C ALA A 69 37.40 6.08 -2.60
N ILE A 70 36.46 6.47 -1.73
CA ILE A 70 36.74 7.21 -0.51
C ILE A 70 37.42 6.24 0.47
N SER A 71 38.67 6.55 0.79
CA SER A 71 39.54 5.81 1.70
C SER A 71 39.05 5.85 3.16
N GLY A 72 39.10 4.70 3.83
CA GLY A 72 39.67 4.65 5.19
C GLY A 72 38.73 4.49 6.39
N ALA A 73 37.41 4.43 6.23
CA ALA A 73 36.58 3.90 7.32
C ALA A 73 36.76 2.38 7.36
N ARG A 74 37.32 1.84 8.44
CA ARG A 74 37.29 0.40 8.73
C ARG A 74 35.84 -0.06 8.64
N GLN A 75 35.43 -0.58 7.49
CA GLN A 75 34.17 -1.27 7.35
C GLN A 75 34.31 -2.51 8.21
N LEU A 76 33.71 -2.47 9.41
CA LEU A 76 33.39 -3.68 10.14
C LEU A 76 32.76 -4.64 9.12
N PRO A 77 33.15 -5.93 9.09
CA PRO A 77 32.58 -6.90 8.17
C PRO A 77 31.07 -6.78 8.30
N ARG A 78 30.44 -6.23 7.25
CA ARG A 78 28.98 -6.09 7.23
C ARG A 78 28.50 -7.53 7.35
N ILE A 79 27.81 -7.84 8.45
CA ILE A 79 27.13 -9.12 8.65
C ILE A 79 26.54 -9.49 7.29
N GLY A 80 26.99 -10.62 6.74
CA GLY A 80 26.80 -10.98 5.34
C GLY A 80 25.35 -10.74 4.95
N GLN A 81 25.16 -9.88 3.97
CA GLN A 81 23.81 -9.54 3.51
C GLN A 81 23.19 -10.81 2.94
N ILE A 82 22.30 -11.44 3.71
CA ILE A 82 21.75 -12.77 3.40
C ILE A 82 21.02 -12.76 2.06
N PHE A 83 20.31 -11.67 1.77
CA PHE A 83 19.54 -11.51 0.54
C PHE A 83 20.18 -10.44 -0.36
N PRO A 84 20.31 -10.68 -1.67
CA PRO A 84 20.74 -9.66 -2.62
C PRO A 84 19.79 -8.46 -2.57
N ILE A 85 20.32 -7.25 -2.84
CA ILE A 85 19.52 -6.03 -2.89
C ILE A 85 19.36 -5.58 -4.33
N ALA A 86 18.12 -5.29 -4.74
CA ALA A 86 17.81 -4.59 -5.97
C ALA A 86 17.24 -3.20 -5.66
N ASN A 87 17.80 -2.17 -6.30
CA ASN A 87 17.37 -0.80 -6.09
C ASN A 87 16.26 -0.41 -7.08
N VAL A 88 15.15 0.08 -6.54
CA VAL A 88 14.03 0.62 -7.30
C VAL A 88 14.19 2.14 -7.41
N THR A 89 14.23 2.61 -8.66
CA THR A 89 14.39 4.03 -8.99
C THR A 89 13.21 4.56 -9.79
N ASN A 90 13.07 5.88 -9.89
CA ASN A 90 12.00 6.49 -10.68
C ASN A 90 12.14 6.20 -12.18
N SER A 91 13.35 5.89 -12.65
CA SER A 91 13.65 5.45 -14.00
C SER A 91 13.44 3.95 -14.22
N SER A 92 13.25 3.16 -13.15
CA SER A 92 13.03 1.72 -13.26
C SER A 92 11.63 1.47 -13.82
N SER A 93 11.52 0.90 -15.01
CA SER A 93 10.21 0.47 -15.52
C SER A 93 9.74 -0.79 -14.78
N PRO A 94 8.51 -0.82 -14.22
CA PRO A 94 8.05 -1.94 -13.40
C PRO A 94 8.06 -3.29 -14.13
N LYS A 95 7.70 -3.27 -15.43
CA LYS A 95 7.65 -4.48 -16.25
C LYS A 95 9.04 -5.06 -16.53
N LEU A 96 10.03 -4.22 -16.89
CA LEU A 96 11.39 -4.72 -17.11
C LEU A 96 12.04 -5.18 -15.81
N LEU A 97 11.76 -4.48 -14.69
CA LEU A 97 12.26 -4.90 -13.39
C LEU A 97 11.67 -6.24 -12.96
N ALA A 98 10.37 -6.46 -13.18
CA ALA A 98 9.73 -7.75 -12.90
C ALA A 98 10.32 -8.88 -13.76
N GLY A 99 10.54 -8.63 -15.06
CA GLY A 99 11.20 -9.61 -15.95
C GLY A 99 12.63 -9.93 -15.51
N TRP A 100 13.40 -8.93 -15.07
CA TRP A 100 14.74 -9.13 -14.52
C TRP A 100 14.72 -9.93 -13.21
N LEU A 101 13.76 -9.65 -12.31
CA LEU A 101 13.59 -10.39 -11.06
C LEU A 101 13.24 -11.86 -11.32
N SER A 102 12.22 -12.13 -12.14
CA SER A 102 11.83 -13.50 -12.53
C SER A 102 13.01 -14.24 -13.16
N GLY A 103 13.71 -13.62 -14.12
CA GLY A 103 14.92 -14.21 -14.72
C GLY A 103 16.04 -14.49 -13.71
N THR A 104 16.21 -13.63 -12.71
CA THR A 104 17.21 -13.85 -11.65
C THR A 104 16.85 -15.04 -10.75
N PHE A 105 15.59 -15.19 -10.38
CA PHE A 105 15.11 -16.36 -9.63
C PHE A 105 15.14 -17.65 -10.45
N ALA A 106 14.83 -17.57 -11.76
CA ALA A 106 14.90 -18.71 -12.66
C ALA A 106 16.33 -19.23 -12.82
N ASN A 107 17.30 -18.32 -12.98
CA ASN A 107 18.72 -18.65 -13.15
C ASN A 107 19.40 -19.09 -11.85
N ASN A 108 18.84 -18.77 -10.68
CA ASN A 108 19.42 -19.08 -9.38
C ASN A 108 18.40 -19.82 -8.51
N SER A 109 18.29 -21.15 -8.69
CA SER A 109 17.34 -21.98 -7.96
C SER A 109 17.54 -21.97 -6.43
N GLY A 110 18.76 -21.72 -5.95
CA GLY A 110 19.05 -21.57 -4.52
C GLY A 110 18.65 -20.22 -3.92
N LEU A 111 18.22 -19.25 -4.74
CA LEU A 111 17.83 -17.93 -4.27
C LEU A 111 16.38 -17.95 -3.78
N VAL A 112 16.19 -17.93 -2.45
CA VAL A 112 14.86 -17.95 -1.82
C VAL A 112 14.21 -16.56 -1.76
N GLY A 113 15.01 -15.50 -1.72
CA GLY A 113 14.48 -14.14 -1.68
C GLY A 113 15.45 -13.04 -2.08
N MET A 114 14.92 -11.83 -2.22
CA MET A 114 15.66 -10.63 -2.62
C MET A 114 15.07 -9.39 -1.93
N ASP A 115 15.91 -8.47 -1.48
CA ASP A 115 15.49 -7.21 -0.88
C ASP A 115 15.33 -6.13 -1.97
N LEU A 116 14.13 -5.59 -2.12
CA LEU A 116 13.84 -4.44 -2.98
C LEU A 116 13.92 -3.15 -2.15
N CYS A 117 14.82 -2.25 -2.52
CA CYS A 117 15.06 -0.99 -1.83
C CYS A 117 14.60 0.19 -2.69
N SER A 118 13.69 1.01 -2.19
CA SER A 118 13.24 2.23 -2.87
C SER A 118 14.22 3.39 -2.58
N VAL A 119 14.84 3.96 -3.62
CA VAL A 119 15.98 4.90 -3.46
C VAL A 119 15.63 6.39 -3.63
N GLY A 120 14.52 6.90 -3.09
CA GLY A 120 14.12 8.33 -3.16
C GLY A 120 12.61 8.53 -3.35
N GLY A 121 12.12 9.70 -3.79
CA GLY A 121 10.68 10.05 -3.76
C GLY A 121 9.81 9.43 -4.87
N ASN A 122 8.56 9.07 -4.53
CA ASN A 122 7.45 8.65 -5.41
C ASN A 122 7.64 7.34 -6.20
N ARG A 123 8.30 6.35 -5.62
CA ARG A 123 8.67 5.06 -6.27
C ARG A 123 7.99 3.84 -5.65
N ASN A 124 7.22 4.07 -4.60
CA ASN A 124 6.42 3.05 -3.93
C ASN A 124 5.39 2.45 -4.90
N SER A 125 4.80 3.28 -5.76
CA SER A 125 3.92 2.81 -6.83
C SER A 125 4.65 1.90 -7.81
N ALA A 126 5.85 2.26 -8.27
CA ALA A 126 6.66 1.44 -9.17
C ALA A 126 7.03 0.08 -8.55
N LEU A 127 7.36 0.07 -7.26
CA LEU A 127 7.60 -1.16 -6.51
C LEU A 127 6.36 -2.05 -6.51
N LEU A 128 5.19 -1.51 -6.14
CA LEU A 128 3.95 -2.27 -6.08
C LEU A 128 3.54 -2.83 -7.45
N TYR A 129 3.63 -2.05 -8.52
CA TYR A 129 3.38 -2.53 -9.88
C TYR A 129 4.40 -3.58 -10.34
N THR A 130 5.66 -3.49 -9.91
CA THR A 130 6.67 -4.51 -10.22
C THR A 130 6.26 -5.85 -9.62
N LEU A 131 5.81 -5.86 -8.35
CA LEU A 131 5.31 -7.04 -7.68
C LEU A 131 4.09 -7.63 -8.38
N ALA A 132 3.17 -6.77 -8.85
CA ALA A 132 2.00 -7.18 -9.61
C ALA A 132 2.33 -7.82 -10.98
N TYR A 133 3.33 -7.29 -11.68
CA TYR A 133 3.80 -7.93 -12.91
C TYR A 133 4.47 -9.26 -12.64
N LEU A 134 5.16 -9.36 -11.51
CA LEU A 134 5.84 -10.59 -11.11
C LEU A 134 4.85 -11.70 -10.73
N SER A 135 3.69 -11.37 -10.14
CA SER A 135 2.65 -12.36 -9.85
C SER A 135 1.96 -12.95 -11.08
N ASN A 136 2.14 -12.34 -12.26
CA ASN A 136 1.59 -12.88 -13.52
C ASN A 136 2.41 -14.08 -14.04
N ASP A 137 3.59 -14.30 -13.46
CA ASP A 137 4.40 -15.48 -13.70
C ASP A 137 3.69 -16.72 -13.13
N LYS A 138 3.30 -17.64 -13.99
CA LYS A 138 2.52 -18.83 -13.60
C LYS A 138 3.38 -19.90 -12.91
N ASP A 139 4.69 -19.83 -13.10
CA ASP A 139 5.63 -20.86 -12.66
C ASP A 139 6.14 -20.62 -11.23
N ALA A 140 5.84 -19.46 -10.64
CA ALA A 140 6.30 -19.09 -9.32
C ALA A 140 5.28 -18.23 -8.57
N SER A 141 5.06 -18.56 -7.30
CA SER A 141 4.31 -17.68 -6.39
C SER A 141 5.28 -16.73 -5.71
N TYR A 142 4.96 -15.45 -5.69
CA TYR A 142 5.79 -14.44 -5.04
C TYR A 142 5.05 -13.79 -3.88
N VAL A 143 5.75 -13.67 -2.75
CA VAL A 143 5.24 -13.07 -1.52
C VAL A 143 6.19 -11.97 -1.10
N SER A 144 5.64 -10.84 -0.68
CA SER A 144 6.40 -9.69 -0.23
C SER A 144 6.24 -9.48 1.27
N GLN A 145 7.31 -9.09 1.94
CA GLN A 145 7.33 -8.78 3.38
C GLN A 145 7.87 -7.37 3.56
N ILE A 146 7.17 -6.54 4.36
CA ILE A 146 7.70 -5.23 4.75
C ILE A 146 8.86 -5.40 5.72
N LEU A 147 9.96 -4.72 5.45
CA LEU A 147 11.09 -4.63 6.38
C LEU A 147 11.16 -3.24 7.01
N PRO A 148 11.67 -3.12 8.24
CA PRO A 148 12.02 -1.82 8.82
C PRO A 148 12.89 -0.98 7.89
N ARG A 149 12.60 0.32 7.83
CA ARG A 149 13.47 1.28 7.14
C ARG A 149 14.87 1.21 7.71
N GLN A 150 15.87 1.29 6.84
CA GLN A 150 17.26 1.49 7.26
C GLN A 150 17.43 2.90 7.85
N ARG A 151 18.59 3.15 8.49
CA ARG A 151 18.97 4.48 8.99
C ARG A 151 18.83 5.57 7.92
N ASP A 152 19.01 5.19 6.67
CA ASP A 152 18.91 5.96 5.44
C ASP A 152 17.47 6.42 5.12
N GLY A 153 16.47 5.96 5.89
CA GLY A 153 15.05 6.24 5.67
C GLY A 153 14.46 5.54 4.44
N ARG A 154 15.20 4.63 3.80
CA ARG A 154 14.77 3.92 2.58
C ARG A 154 13.75 2.84 2.90
N PHE A 155 12.70 2.81 2.09
CA PHE A 155 11.67 1.78 2.14
C PHE A 155 12.21 0.46 1.59
N ARG A 156 11.90 -0.65 2.27
CA ARG A 156 12.42 -1.98 1.96
C ARG A 156 11.31 -3.02 1.95
N VAL A 157 11.28 -3.81 0.89
CA VAL A 157 10.39 -4.96 0.75
C VAL A 157 11.24 -6.17 0.46
N ARG A 158 11.11 -7.22 1.25
CA ARG A 158 11.70 -8.51 0.95
C ARG A 158 10.75 -9.31 0.10
N LEU A 159 11.22 -9.76 -1.05
CA LEU A 159 10.51 -10.62 -1.96
C LEU A 159 10.95 -12.06 -1.74
N PHE A 160 10.01 -12.97 -1.56
CA PHE A 160 10.23 -14.40 -1.44
C PHE A 160 9.57 -15.14 -2.60
N ARG A 161 10.21 -16.24 -3.03
CA ARG A 161 9.68 -17.15 -4.05
C ARG A 161 9.14 -18.42 -3.40
N ASN A 162 7.96 -18.85 -3.84
CA ASN A 162 7.29 -20.10 -3.48
C ASN A 162 7.04 -20.27 -1.98
N VAL A 163 6.82 -19.17 -1.27
CA VAL A 163 6.37 -19.21 0.13
C VAL A 163 4.84 -19.32 0.13
N PRO A 164 4.24 -20.35 0.76
CA PRO A 164 2.80 -20.44 0.87
C PRO A 164 2.28 -19.36 1.83
N VAL A 165 1.17 -18.73 1.44
CA VAL A 165 0.42 -17.79 2.29
C VAL A 165 -1.01 -18.28 2.31
N GLU A 166 -1.53 -18.52 3.50
CA GLU A 166 -2.93 -18.85 3.69
C GLU A 166 -3.73 -17.55 3.64
N GLU A 167 -4.71 -17.49 2.74
CA GLU A 167 -5.64 -16.37 2.61
C GLU A 167 -7.02 -16.82 3.12
N ASP A 168 -7.68 -15.97 3.89
CA ASP A 168 -9.05 -16.23 4.34
C ASP A 168 -10.00 -16.32 3.12
N ALA A 169 -11.06 -17.13 3.24
CA ALA A 169 -12.09 -17.23 2.20
C ALA A 169 -12.84 -15.91 1.96
N ASP A 170 -13.05 -15.13 3.03
CA ASP A 170 -13.81 -13.87 3.03
C ASP A 170 -12.99 -12.70 3.60
N PRO A 171 -11.94 -12.24 2.89
CA PRO A 171 -11.06 -11.17 3.37
C PRO A 171 -11.81 -9.82 3.45
N GLU A 172 -11.38 -8.93 4.35
CA GLU A 172 -11.93 -7.58 4.37
C GLU A 172 -11.46 -6.78 3.16
N LEU A 173 -12.39 -6.15 2.43
CA LEU A 173 -12.09 -5.39 1.22
C LEU A 173 -12.04 -3.89 1.51
N PHE A 174 -10.91 -3.26 1.23
CA PHE A 174 -10.78 -1.80 1.24
C PHE A 174 -10.55 -1.28 -0.17
N THR A 175 -11.34 -0.28 -0.59
CA THR A 175 -11.10 0.43 -1.85
C THR A 175 -10.28 1.69 -1.59
N ILE A 176 -9.21 1.89 -2.34
CA ILE A 176 -8.25 2.99 -2.15
C ILE A 176 -8.31 3.95 -3.33
N SER A 177 -8.39 5.24 -3.01
CA SER A 177 -8.30 6.35 -3.95
C SER A 177 -6.97 7.10 -3.76
N SER A 178 -6.64 8.02 -4.66
CA SER A 178 -5.48 8.91 -4.51
C SER A 178 -5.57 9.83 -3.28
N GLN A 179 -6.78 10.13 -2.82
CA GLN A 179 -7.04 11.01 -1.67
C GLN A 179 -7.13 10.25 -0.34
N THR A 180 -6.99 8.93 -0.35
CA THR A 180 -7.09 8.12 0.86
C THR A 180 -5.91 8.40 1.80
N ASP A 181 -6.21 8.76 3.04
CA ASP A 181 -5.23 8.95 4.11
C ASP A 181 -4.67 7.59 4.56
N HIS A 182 -3.39 7.34 4.28
CA HIS A 182 -2.71 6.10 4.61
C HIS A 182 -2.70 5.78 6.11
N GLN A 183 -2.70 6.79 7.00
CA GLN A 183 -2.69 6.55 8.45
C GLN A 183 -4.04 6.03 8.93
N LYS A 184 -5.14 6.61 8.46
CA LYS A 184 -6.50 6.15 8.77
C LYS A 184 -6.75 4.77 8.20
N LEU A 185 -6.27 4.51 6.98
CA LEU A 185 -6.34 3.19 6.37
C LEU A 185 -5.56 2.15 7.21
N ALA A 186 -4.35 2.47 7.66
CA ALA A 186 -3.59 1.57 8.54
C ALA A 186 -4.31 1.27 9.87
N TRP A 187 -4.99 2.24 10.46
CA TRP A 187 -5.84 2.02 11.63
C TRP A 187 -7.01 1.09 11.35
N ALA A 188 -7.70 1.29 10.22
CA ALA A 188 -8.80 0.44 9.79
C ALA A 188 -8.32 -1.01 9.57
N MET A 189 -7.23 -1.21 8.83
CA MET A 189 -6.62 -2.54 8.63
C MET A 189 -6.24 -3.19 9.96
N ARG A 190 -5.59 -2.44 10.86
CA ARG A 190 -5.25 -2.95 12.20
C ARG A 190 -6.47 -3.42 12.97
N SER A 191 -7.58 -2.67 12.90
CA SER A 191 -8.80 -3.03 13.63
C SER A 191 -9.39 -4.37 13.19
N GLN A 192 -9.21 -4.73 11.92
CA GLN A 192 -9.67 -6.00 11.34
C GLN A 192 -8.71 -7.16 11.66
N LEU A 193 -7.40 -6.91 11.58
CA LEU A 193 -6.38 -7.93 11.85
C LEU A 193 -6.19 -8.20 13.35
N ARG A 194 -6.45 -7.20 14.20
CA ARG A 194 -6.25 -7.29 15.65
C ARG A 194 -7.21 -6.34 16.40
N PRO A 195 -8.43 -6.79 16.73
CA PRO A 195 -9.35 -6.03 17.56
C PRO A 195 -8.76 -5.82 18.97
N GLY A 196 -8.93 -4.62 19.51
CA GLY A 196 -8.34 -4.23 20.79
C GLY A 196 -8.97 -4.86 22.02
N SER A 197 -10.16 -5.47 21.90
CA SER A 197 -11.00 -5.91 23.03
C SER A 197 -10.71 -7.32 23.56
N GLY A 198 -9.71 -8.02 23.04
CA GLY A 198 -9.42 -9.41 23.41
C GLY A 198 -10.42 -10.43 22.87
N ASP A 199 -11.46 -9.99 22.16
CA ASP A 199 -12.37 -10.87 21.43
C ASP A 199 -11.74 -11.26 20.09
N THR A 200 -11.12 -12.44 20.07
CA THR A 200 -10.43 -12.97 18.89
C THR A 200 -11.38 -13.61 17.87
N ARG A 201 -12.68 -13.72 18.18
CA ARG A 201 -13.65 -14.45 17.33
C ARG A 201 -13.94 -13.76 16.01
N HIS A 202 -13.61 -12.48 15.89
CA HIS A 202 -13.89 -11.65 14.71
C HIS A 202 -12.62 -11.13 14.02
N CYS A 203 -11.44 -11.65 14.38
CA CYS A 203 -10.21 -11.31 13.68
C CYS A 203 -10.24 -11.93 12.28
N LYS A 204 -10.00 -11.12 11.26
CA LYS A 204 -9.62 -11.64 9.95
C LYS A 204 -8.11 -11.77 9.90
N SER A 205 -7.61 -12.85 9.31
CA SER A 205 -6.17 -13.05 9.04
C SER A 205 -5.74 -12.28 7.81
N THR A 206 -6.68 -12.05 6.88
CA THR A 206 -6.43 -11.44 5.58
C THR A 206 -7.28 -10.19 5.32
N VAL A 207 -6.63 -9.18 4.76
CA VAL A 207 -7.25 -7.93 4.29
C VAL A 207 -6.82 -7.70 2.85
N GLN A 208 -7.74 -7.34 1.96
CA GLN A 208 -7.45 -7.00 0.57
C GLN A 208 -7.67 -5.53 0.29
N LEU A 209 -6.70 -4.92 -0.40
CA LEU A 209 -6.75 -3.55 -0.86
C LEU A 209 -6.96 -3.53 -2.37
N ARG A 210 -7.99 -2.83 -2.82
CA ARG A 210 -8.34 -2.65 -4.24
C ARG A 210 -8.08 -1.22 -4.64
N LEU A 211 -7.26 -1.02 -5.67
CA LEU A 211 -6.81 0.32 -6.06
C LEU A 211 -6.62 0.47 -7.56
N VAL A 212 -6.75 1.70 -8.04
CA VAL A 212 -6.50 2.07 -9.45
C VAL A 212 -5.64 3.32 -9.48
N GLY A 213 -4.57 3.28 -10.27
CA GLY A 213 -3.66 4.41 -10.46
C GLY A 213 -2.46 4.43 -9.52
N ARG A 214 -1.47 5.26 -9.88
CA ARG A 214 -0.16 5.31 -9.21
C ARG A 214 -0.21 5.93 -7.82
N GLU A 215 -0.98 6.99 -7.64
CA GLU A 215 -1.09 7.69 -6.35
C GLU A 215 -1.78 6.81 -5.31
N ALA A 216 -2.84 6.10 -5.70
CA ALA A 216 -3.51 5.12 -4.82
C ALA A 216 -2.57 3.96 -4.46
N ALA A 217 -1.74 3.49 -5.39
CA ALA A 217 -0.71 2.47 -5.13
C ALA A 217 0.33 2.95 -4.11
N GLU A 218 0.72 4.22 -4.17
CA GLU A 218 1.62 4.83 -3.21
C GLU A 218 1.00 4.94 -1.81
N GLN A 219 -0.25 5.42 -1.70
CA GLN A 219 -0.97 5.47 -0.43
C GLN A 219 -1.16 4.08 0.18
N ALA A 220 -1.47 3.07 -0.65
CA ALA A 220 -1.63 1.70 -0.19
C ALA A 220 -0.32 1.18 0.43
N LEU A 221 0.81 1.33 -0.25
CA LEU A 221 2.09 0.82 0.25
C LEU A 221 2.56 1.55 1.51
N LEU A 222 2.33 2.87 1.60
CA LEU A 222 2.57 3.64 2.83
C LEU A 222 1.67 3.16 3.98
N ALA A 223 0.41 2.81 3.70
CA ALA A 223 -0.50 2.28 4.71
C ALA A 223 -0.06 0.90 5.21
N VAL A 224 0.44 0.01 4.32
CA VAL A 224 1.00 -1.30 4.73
C VAL A 224 2.24 -1.11 5.61
N GLU A 225 3.08 -0.12 5.30
CA GLU A 225 4.22 0.21 6.15
C GLU A 225 3.79 0.69 7.54
N GLU A 226 2.86 1.64 7.59
CA GLU A 226 2.35 2.18 8.84
C GLU A 226 1.66 1.08 9.67
N LEU A 227 0.97 0.15 9.01
CA LEU A 227 0.39 -1.05 9.63
C LEU A 227 1.45 -1.93 10.29
N TYR A 228 2.58 -2.18 9.62
CA TYR A 228 3.71 -2.94 10.16
C TYR A 228 4.20 -2.35 11.48
N TRP A 229 4.42 -1.04 11.53
CA TRP A 229 4.85 -0.35 12.75
C TRP A 229 3.82 -0.39 13.88
N ARG A 230 2.53 -0.42 13.54
CA ARG A 230 1.44 -0.44 14.53
C ARG A 230 1.17 -1.82 15.10
N ILE A 231 1.23 -2.87 14.29
CA ILE A 231 0.94 -4.25 14.74
C ILE A 231 2.16 -4.85 15.45
N ARG A 232 3.39 -4.45 15.07
CA ARG A 232 4.65 -5.04 15.57
C ARG A 232 4.73 -6.54 15.32
N ARG A 233 4.16 -7.00 14.20
CA ARG A 233 4.24 -8.38 13.70
C ARG A 233 4.73 -8.37 12.26
N GLU A 234 5.12 -9.54 11.80
CA GLU A 234 5.45 -9.75 10.41
C GLU A 234 4.18 -9.63 9.56
N ILE A 235 4.28 -8.82 8.51
CA ILE A 235 3.21 -8.63 7.55
C ILE A 235 3.73 -9.10 6.20
N THR A 236 3.04 -10.07 5.63
CA THR A 236 3.27 -10.51 4.27
C THR A 236 2.12 -10.03 3.39
N PHE A 237 2.41 -9.79 2.12
CA PHE A 237 1.40 -9.40 1.16
C PHE A 237 1.74 -9.90 -0.24
N ARG A 238 0.69 -10.14 -1.01
CA ARG A 238 0.74 -10.51 -2.42
C ARG A 238 0.08 -9.39 -3.22
N VAL A 239 0.62 -9.13 -4.39
CA VAL A 239 0.11 -8.09 -5.29
C VAL A 239 -0.17 -8.75 -6.62
N PHE A 240 -1.36 -8.52 -7.18
CA PHE A 240 -1.74 -9.05 -8.49
C PHE A 240 -2.73 -8.13 -9.19
N PHE A 241 -2.95 -8.37 -10.49
CA PHE A 241 -3.98 -7.70 -11.27
C PHE A 241 -5.28 -8.50 -11.21
N GLU A 242 -6.39 -7.80 -10.96
CA GLU A 242 -7.76 -8.33 -11.03
C GLU A 242 -8.49 -7.58 -12.16
N GLU A 243 -9.12 -8.32 -13.06
CA GLU A 243 -9.97 -7.72 -14.10
C GLU A 243 -11.32 -7.38 -13.50
N ARG A 244 -11.70 -6.11 -13.53
CA ARG A 244 -13.00 -5.64 -13.04
C ARG A 244 -13.77 -4.94 -14.14
N SER A 245 -15.03 -5.34 -14.31
CA SER A 245 -16.01 -4.56 -15.05
C SER A 245 -16.43 -3.38 -14.17
N ILE A 246 -16.02 -2.18 -14.57
CA ILE A 246 -16.48 -0.95 -13.92
C ILE A 246 -17.70 -0.49 -14.72
N PRO A 247 -18.88 -0.34 -14.10
CA PRO A 247 -20.02 0.25 -14.79
C PRO A 247 -19.65 1.71 -15.11
N THR A 248 -19.58 2.03 -16.40
CA THR A 248 -19.29 3.40 -16.85
C THR A 248 -20.52 4.27 -16.57
N ASP A 249 -20.40 5.25 -15.65
CA ASP A 249 -21.50 6.15 -15.26
C ASP A 249 -22.06 6.99 -16.42
N GLU A 250 -21.37 7.03 -17.57
CA GLU A 250 -21.84 7.69 -18.80
C GLU A 250 -22.81 6.86 -19.66
N ALA A 251 -23.12 5.62 -19.26
CA ALA A 251 -24.09 4.77 -19.96
C ALA A 251 -25.55 5.18 -19.65
N ARG A 252 -25.89 6.44 -19.97
CA ARG A 252 -27.26 6.97 -19.88
C ARG A 252 -28.01 6.98 -21.21
N LYS A 253 -27.49 6.38 -22.28
CA LYS A 253 -28.22 6.14 -23.54
C LYS A 253 -27.60 5.00 -24.36
N ASP A 254 -28.24 3.85 -24.27
CA ASP A 254 -28.44 2.85 -25.34
C ASP A 254 -27.26 2.05 -25.91
N THR A 255 -26.06 2.09 -25.34
CA THR A 255 -25.06 1.03 -25.61
C THR A 255 -24.17 0.81 -24.40
N ALA A 256 -24.45 -0.25 -23.65
CA ALA A 256 -23.69 -0.64 -22.46
C ALA A 256 -22.32 -1.23 -22.85
N GLY A 257 -21.37 -0.37 -23.22
CA GLY A 257 -19.96 -0.77 -23.30
C GLY A 257 -19.40 -0.94 -21.89
N MET A 258 -19.18 -2.19 -21.46
CA MET A 258 -18.41 -2.47 -20.25
C MET A 258 -16.92 -2.27 -20.57
N GLU A 259 -16.28 -1.27 -19.97
CA GLU A 259 -14.84 -1.09 -20.05
C GLU A 259 -14.17 -1.92 -18.94
N THR A 260 -13.41 -2.95 -19.33
CA THR A 260 -12.58 -3.73 -18.40
C THR A 260 -11.28 -2.98 -18.14
N LYS A 261 -11.08 -2.51 -16.90
CA LYS A 261 -9.83 -1.90 -16.48
C LYS A 261 -9.08 -2.85 -15.53
N PRO A 262 -7.77 -3.06 -15.73
CA PRO A 262 -6.99 -3.84 -14.78
C PRO A 262 -6.94 -3.08 -13.45
N GLN A 263 -7.49 -3.69 -12.41
CA GLN A 263 -7.45 -3.20 -11.05
C GLN A 263 -6.27 -3.86 -10.32
N LEU A 264 -5.56 -3.10 -9.50
CA LEU A 264 -4.50 -3.65 -8.67
C LEU A 264 -5.09 -4.12 -7.34
N VAL A 265 -4.77 -5.35 -6.95
CA VAL A 265 -5.18 -5.93 -5.67
C VAL A 265 -3.94 -6.25 -4.84
N VAL A 266 -3.98 -5.85 -3.57
CA VAL A 266 -2.97 -6.18 -2.57
C VAL A 266 -3.63 -7.02 -1.49
N SER A 267 -3.34 -8.31 -1.44
CA SER A 267 -3.80 -9.22 -0.38
C SER A 267 -2.76 -9.23 0.74
N ILE A 268 -3.13 -8.81 1.94
CA ILE A 268 -2.26 -8.66 3.10
C ILE A 268 -2.65 -9.70 4.13
N THR A 269 -1.67 -10.48 4.58
CA THR A 269 -1.84 -11.49 5.63
C THR A 269 -0.95 -11.16 6.81
N SER A 270 -1.54 -11.18 8.02
CA SER A 270 -0.76 -11.13 9.26
C SER A 270 -0.42 -12.54 9.67
N THR A 271 0.87 -12.85 9.77
CA THR A 271 1.38 -14.08 10.37
C THR A 271 1.62 -13.90 11.87
#